data_AF-A0A951E350-F1
#
_entry.id   AF-A0A951E350-F1
#
_cell.length_a   1.000
_cell.length_b   1.000
_cell.length_c   1.000
_cell.angle_alpha   90.00
_cell.angle_beta   90.00
_cell.angle_gamma   90.00
#
_symmetry.space_group_name_H-M   'P 1'
#
loop_
_entity.id
_entity.type
_entity.pdbx_description
1 polymer ?
#
loop_
_entity_poly.entity_id
_entity_poly.type
_entity_poly.pdbx_seq_one_letter_code
_entity_poly.pdbx_strand_id
1 'polypeptide(L)'
;MNSNAQKTSAPQSELLGKVRTRNKSMVEILEDLGLVVVIVICSMLLSVASPVFFSRINIENLLFSSTIIAVVAIGEAFVIMVSGIDLSVGAVLALSSVLCVGLATNQGLPVWLAALIALGLGAVVGLINGLAVTRLKIPALIATLAMMSIARG
;
A
#
# COMPACT_ATOMS: atom_id res chain seq x y z
N MET A 1 5.48 55.28 35.04
CA MET A 1 6.87 55.67 34.73
C MET A 1 7.76 54.49 35.10
N ASN A 2 7.81 53.47 34.24
CA ASN A 2 8.71 53.28 33.10
C ASN A 2 10.07 52.74 33.56
N SER A 3 10.34 51.47 33.25
CA SER A 3 11.69 50.99 32.90
C SER A 3 11.62 49.55 32.39
N ASN A 4 12.03 49.37 31.15
CA ASN A 4 12.59 48.15 30.58
C ASN A 4 11.62 47.07 30.07
N ALA A 5 11.02 47.41 28.93
CA ALA A 5 11.02 46.53 27.77
C ALA A 5 12.44 45.96 27.55
N GLN A 6 12.73 44.79 28.10
CA GLN A 6 13.96 44.06 27.82
C GLN A 6 13.64 42.71 27.20
N LYS A 7 13.95 42.65 25.91
CA LYS A 7 14.46 41.48 25.18
C LYS A 7 13.42 40.48 24.68
N THR A 8 12.53 40.98 23.84
CA THR A 8 12.17 40.29 22.60
C THR A 8 13.33 40.38 21.60
N SER A 9 14.24 39.40 21.56
CA SER A 9 15.04 39.08 20.37
C SER A 9 16.02 37.94 20.72
N ALA A 10 15.61 36.69 20.50
CA ALA A 10 16.61 35.68 20.17
C ALA A 10 17.41 36.22 18.96
N PRO A 11 18.76 36.12 18.94
CA PRO A 11 19.54 36.59 17.81
C PRO A 11 19.05 35.85 16.55
N GLN A 12 18.50 36.57 15.57
CA GLN A 12 18.15 35.98 14.27
C GLN A 12 19.36 35.29 13.61
N SER A 13 20.59 35.63 14.02
CA SER A 13 21.83 34.97 13.62
C SER A 13 21.99 33.53 14.13
N GLU A 14 21.36 33.15 15.27
CA GLU A 14 21.34 31.75 15.72
C GLU A 14 20.31 30.90 14.96
N LEU A 15 19.19 31.51 14.55
CA LEU A 15 18.17 30.84 13.73
C LEU A 15 18.63 30.62 12.28
N LEU A 16 19.51 31.49 11.77
CA LEU A 16 20.07 31.41 10.41
C LEU A 16 21.34 30.55 10.29
N GLY A 17 21.88 30.03 11.40
CA GLY A 17 23.21 29.39 11.44
C GLY A 17 23.26 27.88 11.19
N LYS A 18 22.11 27.20 10.99
CA LYS A 18 22.07 25.71 10.95
C LYS A 18 21.36 25.08 9.77
N VAL A 19 21.12 25.81 8.68
CA VAL A 19 20.83 25.17 7.39
C VAL A 19 22.16 24.75 6.74
N ARG A 20 22.81 23.75 7.34
CA ARG A 20 23.99 23.12 6.75
C ARG A 20 23.48 22.23 5.62
N THR A 21 23.55 22.71 4.39
CA THR A 21 23.31 21.89 3.19
C THR A 21 24.34 20.77 3.20
N ARG A 22 23.93 19.60 3.70
CA ARG A 22 24.77 18.40 3.74
C ARG A 22 24.98 17.97 2.29
N ASN A 23 26.19 18.19 1.76
CA ASN A 23 26.60 17.58 0.49
C ASN A 23 26.65 16.07 0.73
N LYS A 24 25.58 15.36 0.32
CA LYS A 24 25.55 13.90 0.40
C LYS A 24 26.62 13.35 -0.57
N SER A 25 27.45 12.43 -0.07
CA SER A 25 28.43 11.71 -0.89
C SER A 25 27.72 10.95 -2.03
N MET A 26 28.41 10.72 -3.15
CA MET A 26 27.89 9.87 -4.24
C MET A 26 27.46 8.48 -3.71
N VAL A 27 28.11 7.98 -2.66
CA VAL A 27 27.77 6.72 -2.00
C VAL A 27 26.45 6.82 -1.22
N GLU A 28 26.20 7.92 -0.49
CA GLU A 28 24.91 8.13 0.20
C GLU A 28 23.75 8.29 -0.81
N ILE A 29 24.02 8.89 -1.97
CA ILE A 29 23.02 9.02 -3.05
C ILE A 29 22.71 7.66 -3.68
N LEU A 30 23.74 6.82 -3.86
CA LEU A 30 23.59 5.45 -4.36
C LEU A 30 22.89 4.53 -3.36
N GLU A 31 23.07 4.75 -2.06
CA GLU A 31 22.32 4.05 -1.00
C GLU A 31 20.84 4.47 -0.99
N ASP A 32 20.55 5.77 -1.06
CA ASP A 32 19.18 6.30 -1.13
C ASP A 32 18.45 5.87 -2.42
N LEU A 33 19.19 5.67 -3.53
CA LEU A 33 18.65 5.24 -4.83
C LEU A 33 18.91 3.76 -5.16
N GLY A 34 19.38 2.97 -4.19
CA GLY A 34 19.84 1.60 -4.45
C GLY A 34 18.79 0.74 -5.15
N LEU A 35 17.52 0.85 -4.74
CA LEU A 35 16.41 0.16 -5.40
C LEU A 35 16.23 0.59 -6.85
N VAL A 36 16.31 1.90 -7.13
CA VAL A 36 16.18 2.43 -8.49
C VAL A 36 17.31 1.94 -9.38
N VAL A 37 18.55 1.95 -8.86
CA VAL A 37 19.73 1.43 -9.56
C VAL A 37 19.55 -0.05 -9.90
N VAL A 38 19.11 -0.86 -8.94
CA VAL A 38 18.83 -2.29 -9.16
C VAL A 38 17.75 -2.49 -10.22
N ILE A 39 16.65 -1.75 -10.16
CA ILE A 39 15.57 -1.82 -11.16
C ILE A 39 16.09 -1.49 -12.56
N VAL A 40 16.90 -0.44 -12.71
CA VAL A 40 17.46 -0.04 -14.01
C VAL A 40 18.40 -1.10 -14.56
N ILE A 41 19.32 -1.62 -13.74
CA ILE A 41 20.27 -2.66 -14.16
C ILE A 41 19.52 -3.93 -14.57
N CYS A 42 18.59 -4.41 -13.72
CA CYS A 42 17.77 -5.58 -14.05
C CYS A 42 16.97 -5.38 -15.32
N SER A 43 16.39 -4.19 -15.53
CA SER A 43 15.61 -3.87 -16.73
C SER A 43 16.47 -3.89 -17.99
N MET A 44 17.69 -3.35 -17.94
CA MET A 44 18.64 -3.41 -19.05
C MET A 44 19.04 -4.85 -19.39
N LEU A 45 19.37 -5.65 -18.37
CA LEU A 45 19.74 -7.06 -18.56
C LEU A 45 18.60 -7.87 -19.16
N LEU A 46 17.38 -7.72 -18.63
CA LEU A 46 16.20 -8.43 -19.14
C LEU A 46 15.79 -7.96 -20.54
N SER A 47 15.99 -6.68 -20.87
CA SER A 47 15.74 -6.16 -22.21
C SER A 47 16.60 -6.83 -23.28
N VAL A 48 17.82 -7.23 -22.95
CA VAL A 48 18.71 -7.94 -23.87
C VAL A 48 18.44 -9.44 -23.83
N ALA A 49 18.17 -10.00 -22.65
CA ALA A 49 17.94 -11.44 -22.47
C ALA A 49 16.58 -11.92 -23.00
N SER A 50 15.57 -11.05 -23.08
CA SER A 50 14.22 -11.41 -23.54
C SER A 50 13.64 -10.35 -24.50
N PRO A 51 13.31 -10.71 -25.75
CA PRO A 51 12.68 -9.78 -26.69
C PRO A 51 11.26 -9.40 -26.28
N VAL A 52 10.65 -10.11 -25.34
CA VAL A 52 9.27 -9.88 -24.88
C VAL A 52 9.21 -8.89 -23.69
N PHE A 53 10.36 -8.56 -23.08
CA PHE A 53 10.41 -7.73 -21.86
C PHE A 53 9.72 -6.36 -22.02
N PHE A 54 10.00 -5.64 -23.11
CA PHE A 54 9.35 -4.36 -23.43
C PHE A 54 8.14 -4.48 -24.35
N SER A 55 7.58 -5.69 -24.51
CA SER A 55 6.34 -5.86 -25.27
C SER A 55 5.17 -5.15 -24.57
N ARG A 56 4.21 -4.63 -25.35
CA ARG A 56 3.00 -3.98 -24.81
C ARG A 56 2.28 -4.88 -23.82
N ILE A 57 2.13 -6.16 -24.15
CA ILE A 57 1.43 -7.13 -23.30
C ILE A 57 2.14 -7.35 -21.96
N ASN A 58 3.47 -7.41 -21.95
CA ASN A 58 4.23 -7.58 -20.70
C ASN A 58 4.11 -6.34 -19.80
N ILE A 59 4.20 -5.14 -20.40
CA ILE A 59 4.05 -3.88 -19.67
C ILE A 59 2.61 -3.73 -19.13
N GLU A 60 1.59 -4.05 -19.93
CA GLU A 60 0.20 -4.02 -19.48
C GLU A 60 -0.04 -5.00 -18.34
N ASN A 61 0.44 -6.25 -18.45
CA ASN A 61 0.31 -7.24 -17.38
C ASN A 61 1.02 -6.81 -16.09
N LEU A 62 2.21 -6.21 -16.21
CA LEU A 62 2.97 -5.66 -15.09
C LEU A 62 2.18 -4.53 -14.42
N LEU A 63 1.69 -3.56 -15.21
CA LEU A 63 0.91 -2.44 -14.72
C LEU A 63 -0.38 -2.91 -14.03
N PHE A 64 -1.12 -3.84 -14.62
CA PHE A 64 -2.32 -4.41 -14.00
C PHE A 64 -2.01 -5.06 -12.65
N SER A 65 -0.96 -5.87 -12.56
CA SER A 65 -0.55 -6.51 -11.30
C SER A 65 -0.14 -5.48 -10.24
N SER A 66 0.57 -4.43 -10.64
CA SER A 66 0.94 -3.33 -9.74
C SER A 66 -0.28 -2.51 -9.28
N THR A 67 -1.27 -2.28 -10.14
CA THR A 67 -2.50 -1.56 -9.78
C THR A 67 -3.27 -2.28 -8.68
N ILE A 68 -3.37 -3.62 -8.73
CA ILE A 68 -4.04 -4.41 -7.70
C ILE A 68 -3.39 -4.16 -6.33
N ILE A 69 -2.05 -4.27 -6.25
CA ILE A 69 -1.31 -4.04 -5.00
C ILE A 69 -1.42 -2.58 -4.55
N ALA A 70 -1.36 -1.62 -5.47
CA ALA A 70 -1.47 -0.20 -5.15
C ALA A 70 -2.84 0.16 -4.55
N VAL A 71 -3.94 -0.35 -5.12
CA VAL A 71 -5.30 -0.12 -4.59
C VAL A 71 -5.44 -0.75 -3.20
N VAL A 72 -4.95 -1.97 -3.02
CA VAL A 72 -4.95 -2.64 -1.70
C VAL A 72 -4.13 -1.83 -0.69
N ALA A 73 -2.94 -1.35 -1.06
CA ALA A 73 -2.09 -0.56 -0.19
C ALA A 73 -2.74 0.75 0.26
N ILE A 74 -3.51 1.41 -0.62
CA ILE A 74 -4.30 2.60 -0.25
C ILE A 74 -5.36 2.25 0.81
N GLY A 75 -6.03 1.10 0.68
CA GLY A 75 -6.95 0.59 1.69
C GLY A 75 -6.27 0.29 3.02
N GLU A 76 -5.15 -0.43 2.99
CA GLU A 76 -4.34 -0.79 4.16
C GLU A 76 -3.75 0.43 4.89
N ALA A 77 -3.51 1.54 4.17
CA ALA A 77 -3.07 2.78 4.81
C ALA A 77 -4.07 3.25 5.88
N PHE A 78 -5.37 3.09 5.67
CA PHE A 78 -6.39 3.41 6.68
C PHE A 78 -6.32 2.50 7.90
N VAL A 79 -6.03 1.21 7.70
CA VAL A 79 -5.86 0.23 8.78
C VAL A 79 -4.63 0.57 9.62
N ILE A 80 -3.52 0.92 8.98
CA ILE A 80 -2.28 1.29 9.66
C ILE A 80 -2.45 2.62 10.41
N MET A 81 -3.18 3.59 9.85
CA MET A 81 -3.44 4.87 10.52
C MET A 81 -4.15 4.71 11.87
N VAL A 82 -5.01 3.69 12.02
CA VAL A 82 -5.66 3.37 13.30
C VAL A 82 -4.83 2.41 14.17
N SER A 83 -3.55 2.22 13.84
CA SER A 83 -2.63 1.26 14.49
C SER A 83 -3.14 -0.19 14.45
N GLY A 84 -3.93 -0.52 13.44
CA GLY A 84 -4.36 -1.88 13.14
C GLY A 84 -3.36 -2.61 12.24
N ILE A 85 -3.60 -3.91 12.04
CA ILE A 85 -2.89 -4.75 11.08
C ILE A 85 -3.93 -5.67 10.44
N ASP A 86 -4.05 -5.68 9.11
CA ASP A 86 -4.92 -6.59 8.37
C ASP A 86 -4.11 -7.65 7.60
N LEU A 87 -4.13 -8.88 8.10
CA LEU A 87 -3.52 -10.03 7.43
C LEU A 87 -4.48 -10.72 6.45
N SER A 88 -5.78 -10.41 6.53
CA SER A 88 -6.82 -11.08 5.76
C SER A 88 -6.92 -10.60 4.32
N VAL A 89 -6.41 -9.40 4.01
CA VAL A 89 -6.61 -8.74 2.71
C VAL A 89 -6.18 -9.59 1.51
N GLY A 90 -5.10 -10.35 1.62
CA GLY A 90 -4.65 -11.26 0.56
C GLY A 90 -5.62 -12.43 0.32
N ALA A 91 -6.15 -13.01 1.40
CA ALA A 91 -7.13 -14.10 1.31
C ALA A 91 -8.49 -13.58 0.80
N VAL A 92 -8.91 -12.39 1.25
CA VAL A 92 -10.14 -11.73 0.78
C VAL A 92 -10.04 -11.34 -0.69
N LEU A 93 -8.88 -10.85 -1.14
CA LEU A 93 -8.61 -10.57 -2.56
C LEU A 93 -8.79 -11.84 -3.40
N ALA A 94 -8.19 -12.96 -2.98
CA ALA A 94 -8.31 -14.23 -3.67
C ALA A 94 -9.77 -14.73 -3.72
N LEU A 95 -10.45 -14.74 -2.57
CA LEU A 95 -11.85 -15.16 -2.46
C LEU A 95 -12.77 -14.31 -3.33
N SER A 96 -12.63 -12.98 -3.28
CA SER A 96 -13.44 -12.04 -4.06
C SER A 96 -13.19 -12.18 -5.56
N SER A 97 -11.93 -12.44 -5.95
CA SER A 97 -11.56 -12.67 -7.35
C SER A 97 -12.19 -13.95 -7.90
N VAL A 98 -12.09 -15.06 -7.16
CA VAL A 98 -12.69 -16.34 -7.55
C VAL A 98 -14.20 -16.25 -7.59
N LEU A 99 -14.82 -15.55 -6.63
CA LEU A 99 -16.28 -15.31 -6.64
C LEU A 99 -16.70 -14.51 -7.87
N CYS A 100 -16.03 -13.39 -8.16
CA CYS A 100 -16.34 -12.55 -9.32
C CYS A 100 -16.25 -13.35 -10.63
N VAL A 101 -15.14 -14.07 -10.83
CA VAL A 101 -14.96 -14.90 -12.02
C VAL A 101 -16.01 -16.00 -12.08
N GLY A 102 -16.25 -16.73 -10.99
CA GLY A 102 -17.24 -17.80 -10.95
C GLY A 102 -18.67 -17.33 -11.26
N LEU A 103 -19.06 -16.14 -10.78
CA LEU A 103 -20.36 -15.54 -11.10
C LEU A 103 -20.43 -15.15 -12.59
N ALA A 104 -19.38 -14.56 -13.13
CA ALA A 104 -19.34 -14.13 -14.52
C ALA A 104 -19.30 -15.32 -15.50
N THR A 105 -18.46 -16.33 -15.24
CA THR A 105 -18.21 -17.43 -16.18
C THR A 105 -19.16 -18.61 -16.01
N ASN A 106 -19.46 -19.01 -14.77
CA ASN A 106 -20.22 -20.22 -14.51
C ASN A 106 -21.72 -19.95 -14.40
N GLN A 107 -22.09 -18.78 -13.85
CA GLN A 107 -23.50 -18.38 -13.71
C GLN A 107 -23.95 -17.39 -14.81
N GLY A 108 -23.03 -16.92 -15.65
CA GLY A 108 -23.33 -16.03 -16.77
C GLY A 108 -23.80 -14.63 -16.36
N LEU A 109 -23.54 -14.22 -15.11
CA LEU A 109 -23.88 -12.86 -14.67
C LEU A 109 -23.04 -11.84 -15.45
N PRO A 110 -23.60 -10.66 -15.77
CA PRO A 110 -22.83 -9.61 -16.39
C PRO A 110 -21.69 -9.16 -15.45
N VAL A 111 -20.51 -8.92 -16.02
CA VAL A 111 -19.26 -8.67 -15.28
C VAL A 111 -19.40 -7.55 -14.24
N TRP A 112 -20.11 -6.47 -14.58
CA TRP A 112 -20.32 -5.36 -13.64
C TRP A 112 -21.09 -5.78 -12.38
N LEU A 113 -22.06 -6.69 -12.51
CA LEU A 113 -22.87 -7.17 -11.39
C LEU A 113 -22.06 -8.16 -10.54
N ALA A 114 -21.31 -9.06 -11.18
CA ALA A 114 -20.39 -9.96 -10.48
C ALA A 114 -19.33 -9.19 -9.67
N ALA A 115 -18.80 -8.10 -10.24
CA ALA A 115 -17.85 -7.22 -9.55
C ALA A 115 -18.49 -6.51 -8.35
N LEU A 116 -19.73 -6.00 -8.46
CA LEU A 116 -20.43 -5.40 -7.32
C LEU A 116 -20.66 -6.39 -6.19
N ILE A 117 -21.02 -7.64 -6.51
CA ILE A 117 -21.21 -8.69 -5.50
C ILE A 117 -19.88 -9.01 -4.80
N ALA A 118 -18.79 -9.15 -5.56
CA ALA A 118 -17.46 -9.38 -5.01
C ALA A 118 -16.96 -8.22 -4.13
N LEU A 119 -17.22 -6.96 -4.53
CA LEU A 119 -16.95 -5.79 -3.70
C LEU A 119 -17.78 -5.81 -2.40
N GLY A 120 -19.05 -6.22 -2.50
CA GLY A 120 -19.93 -6.41 -1.34
C GLY A 120 -19.36 -7.42 -0.35
N LEU A 121 -18.81 -8.54 -0.84
CA LEU A 121 -18.14 -9.53 0.01
C LEU A 121 -16.94 -8.91 0.76
N GLY A 122 -16.08 -8.19 0.05
CA GLY A 122 -14.93 -7.51 0.68
C GLY A 122 -15.37 -6.50 1.76
N ALA A 123 -16.44 -5.74 1.50
CA ALA A 123 -17.00 -4.80 2.46
C ALA A 123 -17.57 -5.50 3.71
N VAL A 124 -18.26 -6.63 3.53
CA VAL A 124 -18.78 -7.44 4.65
C VAL A 124 -17.63 -7.97 5.51
N VAL A 125 -16.58 -8.49 4.88
CA VAL A 125 -15.40 -8.99 5.62
C VAL A 125 -14.71 -7.86 6.38
N GLY A 126 -14.50 -6.72 5.74
CA GLY A 126 -13.93 -5.53 6.40
C GLY A 126 -14.77 -5.05 7.58
N LEU A 127 -16.10 -5.08 7.45
CA LEU A 127 -17.03 -4.74 8.54
C LEU A 127 -16.91 -5.74 9.70
N ILE A 128 -16.82 -7.04 9.42
CA ILE A 128 -16.65 -8.08 10.45
C ILE A 128 -15.33 -7.85 11.21
N ASN A 129 -14.22 -7.65 10.49
CA ASN A 129 -12.92 -7.35 11.11
C ASN A 129 -12.99 -6.06 11.95
N GLY A 130 -13.57 -4.99 11.40
CA GLY A 130 -13.72 -3.71 12.09
C GLY A 130 -14.57 -3.82 13.36
N LEU A 131 -15.68 -4.56 13.33
CA LEU A 131 -16.53 -4.79 14.50
C LEU A 131 -15.84 -5.70 15.54
N ALA A 132 -15.12 -6.72 15.10
CA ALA A 132 -14.35 -7.59 16.01
C ALA A 132 -13.31 -6.79 16.81
N VAL A 133 -12.63 -5.84 16.16
CA VAL A 133 -11.65 -4.98 16.82
C VAL A 133 -12.31 -3.92 17.69
N THR A 134 -13.30 -3.19 17.16
CA THR A 134 -13.87 -2.03 17.85
C THR A 134 -14.89 -2.37 18.93
N ARG A 135 -15.73 -3.39 18.71
CA ARG A 135 -16.82 -3.76 19.64
C ARG A 135 -16.48 -4.97 20.50
N LEU A 136 -15.89 -6.01 19.89
CA LEU A 136 -15.53 -7.23 20.63
C LEU A 136 -14.18 -7.10 21.34
N LYS A 137 -13.42 -6.02 21.08
CA LYS A 137 -12.10 -5.76 21.67
C LYS A 137 -11.10 -6.88 21.43
N ILE A 138 -11.25 -7.61 20.32
CA ILE A 138 -10.30 -8.63 19.89
C ILE A 138 -9.08 -7.91 19.28
N PRO A 139 -7.84 -8.29 19.62
CA PRO A 139 -6.66 -7.73 18.99
C PRO A 139 -6.71 -7.87 17.46
N ALA A 140 -6.42 -6.79 16.72
CA ALA A 140 -6.58 -6.72 15.26
C ALA A 140 -5.87 -7.85 14.50
N LEU A 141 -4.66 -8.19 14.92
CA LEU A 141 -3.88 -9.28 14.34
C LEU A 141 -4.58 -10.64 14.49
N ILE A 142 -5.24 -10.91 15.63
CA ILE A 142 -5.95 -12.18 15.86
C ILE A 142 -7.23 -12.24 15.03
N ALA A 143 -8.00 -11.15 15.01
CA ALA A 143 -9.23 -11.05 14.23
C ALA A 143 -8.94 -11.27 12.73
N THR A 144 -7.92 -10.60 12.20
CA THR A 144 -7.59 -10.68 10.77
C THR A 144 -6.89 -11.98 10.42
N LEU A 145 -6.11 -12.61 11.30
CA LEU A 145 -5.62 -13.98 11.12
C LEU A 145 -6.76 -15.01 11.04
N ALA A 146 -7.74 -14.91 11.95
CA ALA A 146 -8.89 -15.80 11.94
C ALA A 146 -9.69 -15.64 10.63
N MET A 147 -9.95 -14.40 10.23
CA MET A 147 -10.63 -14.10 8.97
C MET A 147 -9.82 -14.57 7.75
N MET A 148 -8.49 -14.42 7.78
CA MET A 148 -7.59 -14.91 6.73
C MET A 148 -7.73 -16.43 6.56
N SER A 149 -7.83 -17.19 7.64
CA SER A 149 -8.07 -18.63 7.59
C SER A 149 -9.43 -18.96 7.00
N ILE A 150 -10.50 -18.30 7.47
CA ILE A 150 -11.86 -18.49 6.96
C ILE A 150 -11.96 -18.18 5.46
N ALA A 151 -11.37 -17.07 5.01
CA ALA A 151 -11.44 -16.66 3.60
C ALA A 151 -10.63 -17.58 2.67
N ARG A 152 -9.63 -18.27 3.22
CA ARG A 152 -8.77 -19.20 2.47
C ARG A 152 -9.40 -20.59 2.35
N GLY A 153 -10.23 -20.99 3.32
CA GLY A 153 -10.77 -22.35 3.45
C GLY A 153 -9.92 -23.19 4.37
#